data_AF-A0A1V5LDL6-F1
#
_entry.id   AF-A0A1V5LDL6-F1
#
_cell.length_a   1.000
_cell.length_b   1.000
_cell.length_c   1.000
_cell.angle_alpha   90.00
_cell.angle_beta   90.00
_cell.angle_gamma   90.00
#
_symmetry.space_group_name_H-M   'P 1'
#
loop_
_entity.id
_entity.type
_entity.pdbx_description
1 polymer ?
#
loop_
_entity_poly.entity_id
_entity_poly.type
_entity_poly.pdbx_seq_one_letter_code
_entity_poly.pdbx_strand_id
1 'polypeptide(L)'
;MYHYLLEFKQETQKPVLAYMMDVAASGGYYLACACDGIMAQPSTVTGSIGTILQTVSFEGTMQKIGVKADAIKSGKMKDMGSPLHDLQTEERQLLQNIINQYYENFLAVVLAGRKNLDREKLLPLADGRVYTGGQALEAGLIDRLGYPTDAIAWAKQMAHLGKAKIVTYHRPYGYKPNFYASAGENLNPQSLINIELPRWLRCEGAQFLYLWQPETN
;
A
#
# COMPACT_ATOMS: atom_id res chain seq x y z
N MET A 1 3.52 -10.81 1.43
CA MET A 1 4.43 -10.42 0.32
C MET A 1 5.76 -9.90 0.86
N TYR A 2 5.78 -8.87 1.71
CA TYR A 2 7.00 -8.38 2.37
C TYR A 2 7.82 -9.51 3.01
N HIS A 3 7.21 -10.34 3.85
CA HIS A 3 7.88 -11.50 4.47
C HIS A 3 8.41 -12.50 3.44
N TYR A 4 7.64 -12.85 2.41
CA TYR A 4 8.12 -13.74 1.35
C TYR A 4 9.34 -13.20 0.61
N LEU A 5 9.45 -11.87 0.42
CA LEU A 5 10.66 -11.27 -0.16
C LEU A 5 11.85 -11.39 0.79
N LEU A 6 11.65 -11.20 2.09
CA LEU A 6 12.71 -11.39 3.09
C LEU A 6 13.17 -12.85 3.14
N GLU A 7 12.24 -13.81 3.19
CA GLU A 7 12.52 -15.24 3.15
C GLU A 7 13.29 -15.62 1.87
N PHE A 8 12.82 -15.18 0.71
CA PHE A 8 13.52 -15.41 -0.56
C PHE A 8 14.97 -14.91 -0.53
N LYS A 9 15.21 -13.71 0.01
CA LYS A 9 16.57 -13.15 0.15
C LYS A 9 17.41 -13.99 1.10
N GLN A 10 16.85 -14.41 2.23
CA GLN A 10 17.54 -15.23 3.23
C GLN A 10 17.89 -16.62 2.69
N GLU A 11 16.99 -17.26 1.95
CA GLU A 11 17.21 -18.61 1.43
C GLU A 11 18.14 -18.63 0.21
N THR A 12 17.96 -17.68 -0.70
CA THR A 12 18.67 -17.71 -1.99
C THR A 12 19.95 -16.89 -2.00
N GLN A 13 20.10 -15.95 -1.05
CA GLN A 13 21.19 -14.97 -1.02
C GLN A 13 21.30 -14.13 -2.31
N LYS A 14 20.25 -14.11 -3.14
CA LYS A 14 20.22 -13.33 -4.38
C LYS A 14 19.81 -11.89 -4.06
N PRO A 15 20.49 -10.89 -4.65
CA PRO A 15 20.09 -9.50 -4.48
C PRO A 15 18.74 -9.24 -5.15
N VAL A 16 17.91 -8.44 -4.49
CA VAL A 16 16.60 -8.02 -4.99
C VAL A 16 16.60 -6.51 -5.19
N LEU A 17 16.29 -6.07 -6.41
CA LEU A 17 16.14 -4.66 -6.76
C LEU A 17 14.66 -4.33 -6.97
N ALA A 18 14.16 -3.33 -6.25
CA ALA A 18 12.88 -2.70 -6.58
C ALA A 18 13.09 -1.67 -7.68
N TYR A 19 12.33 -1.78 -8.77
CA TYR A 19 12.30 -0.80 -9.85
C TYR A 19 10.90 -0.19 -9.94
N MET A 20 10.79 1.09 -9.62
CA MET A 20 9.53 1.84 -9.59
C MET A 20 9.33 2.60 -10.90
N MET A 21 8.17 2.39 -11.53
CA MET A 21 7.76 3.08 -12.77
C MET A 21 6.79 4.21 -12.43
N ASP A 22 5.52 4.14 -12.83
CA ASP A 22 4.60 5.27 -12.68
C ASP A 22 4.29 5.60 -11.22
N VAL A 23 3.83 4.59 -10.47
CA VAL A 23 3.47 4.73 -9.06
C VAL A 23 4.13 3.61 -8.27
N ALA A 24 4.59 3.92 -7.06
CA ALA A 24 5.07 2.99 -6.05
C ALA A 24 4.97 3.63 -4.66
N ALA A 25 3.74 3.98 -4.27
CA ALA A 25 3.42 4.64 -3.00
C ALA A 25 2.82 3.65 -1.98
N SER A 26 2.70 4.04 -0.72
CA SER A 26 2.06 3.29 0.38
C SER A 26 2.51 1.82 0.43
N GLY A 27 1.62 0.86 0.13
CA GLY A 27 1.95 -0.56 0.12
C GLY A 27 3.07 -0.94 -0.86
N GLY A 28 3.17 -0.24 -2.00
CA GLY A 28 4.23 -0.45 -2.98
C GLY A 28 5.60 -0.05 -2.42
N TYR A 29 5.66 1.10 -1.74
CA TYR A 29 6.88 1.56 -1.06
C TYR A 29 7.24 0.64 0.12
N TYR A 30 6.24 0.19 0.90
CA TYR A 30 6.42 -0.78 1.98
C TYR A 30 7.12 -2.06 1.48
N LEU A 31 6.71 -2.60 0.33
CA LEU A 31 7.36 -3.77 -0.28
C LEU A 31 8.77 -3.46 -0.79
N ALA A 32 8.97 -2.29 -1.39
CA ALA A 32 10.28 -1.87 -1.87
C ALA A 32 11.32 -1.81 -0.75
N CYS A 33 10.92 -1.46 0.49
CA CYS A 33 11.80 -1.47 1.65
C CYS A 33 12.36 -2.86 2.01
N ALA A 34 11.80 -3.97 1.52
CA ALA A 34 12.41 -5.30 1.67
C ALA A 34 13.58 -5.55 0.70
N CYS A 35 13.69 -4.76 -0.37
CA CYS A 35 14.71 -4.96 -1.41
C CYS A 35 16.08 -4.46 -0.96
N ASP A 36 17.15 -4.95 -1.59
CA ASP A 36 18.53 -4.51 -1.32
C ASP A 36 18.86 -3.16 -1.96
N GLY A 37 18.09 -2.77 -2.98
CA GLY A 37 18.16 -1.47 -3.62
C GLY A 37 16.80 -1.05 -4.17
N ILE A 38 16.61 0.25 -4.27
CA ILE A 38 15.40 0.89 -4.81
C ILE A 38 15.81 1.91 -5.87
N MET A 39 15.38 1.67 -7.11
CA MET A 39 15.49 2.61 -8.21
C MET A 39 14.10 3.09 -8.63
N ALA A 40 13.97 4.37 -8.95
CA ALA A 40 12.74 4.94 -9.49
C ALA A 40 13.00 5.72 -10.78
N GLN A 41 11.97 5.88 -11.61
CA GLN A 41 12.03 6.87 -12.69
C GLN A 41 11.92 8.29 -12.10
N PRO A 42 12.46 9.33 -12.78
CA PRO A 42 12.31 10.71 -12.31
C PRO A 42 10.84 11.12 -12.10
N SER A 43 9.92 10.59 -12.94
CA SER A 43 8.48 10.85 -12.89
C SER A 43 7.69 9.94 -11.95
N THR A 44 8.33 8.97 -11.28
CA THR A 44 7.66 8.07 -10.34
C THR A 44 6.99 8.84 -9.21
N VAL A 45 5.76 8.46 -8.87
CA VAL A 45 5.09 8.89 -7.63
C VAL A 45 5.29 7.82 -6.56
N THR A 46 6.03 8.13 -5.50
CA THR A 46 6.33 7.22 -4.39
C THR A 46 6.07 7.87 -3.02
N GLY A 47 6.52 7.25 -1.94
CA GLY A 47 6.22 7.66 -0.58
C GLY A 47 4.81 7.26 -0.17
N SER A 48 3.98 8.22 0.22
CA SER A 48 2.70 7.97 0.90
C SER A 48 2.87 7.02 2.08
N ILE A 49 3.89 7.32 2.88
CA ILE A 49 4.19 6.56 4.09
C ILE A 49 3.19 7.01 5.13
N GLY A 50 2.19 6.17 5.37
CA GLY A 50 1.04 6.49 6.20
C GLY A 50 0.00 5.39 6.11
N THR A 51 -0.97 5.43 7.02
CA THR A 51 -2.06 4.46 7.09
C THR A 51 -3.36 5.20 7.32
N ILE A 52 -4.39 4.84 6.56
CA ILE A 52 -5.71 5.45 6.67
C ILE A 52 -6.78 4.38 6.85
N LEU A 53 -7.85 4.75 7.53
CA LEU A 53 -9.12 4.03 7.52
C LEU A 53 -10.20 5.02 7.11
N GLN A 54 -10.93 4.70 6.06
CA GLN A 54 -12.06 5.51 5.62
C GLN A 54 -13.36 4.85 6.08
N THR A 55 -14.26 5.69 6.61
CA THR A 55 -15.63 5.30 6.96
C THR A 55 -16.58 6.30 6.33
N VAL A 56 -17.79 5.85 6.00
CA VAL A 56 -18.86 6.68 5.45
C VAL A 56 -20.08 6.51 6.34
N SER A 57 -20.87 7.56 6.54
CA SER A 57 -22.15 7.49 7.26
C SER A 57 -23.29 7.93 6.36
N PHE A 58 -24.36 7.12 6.34
CA PHE A 58 -25.62 7.42 5.68
C PHE A 58 -26.72 7.82 6.68
N GLU A 59 -26.41 7.96 7.97
CA GLU A 59 -27.40 8.27 9.01
C GLU A 59 -28.27 9.49 8.64
N GLY A 60 -27.62 10.61 8.31
CA GLY A 60 -28.32 11.83 7.91
C GLY A 60 -29.11 11.70 6.60
N THR A 61 -28.72 10.78 5.71
CA THR A 61 -29.48 10.49 4.48
C THR A 61 -30.72 9.65 4.80
N MET A 62 -30.55 8.60 5.60
CA MET A 62 -31.62 7.73 6.05
C MET A 62 -32.70 8.49 6.84
N GLN A 63 -32.27 9.40 7.72
CA GLN A 63 -33.18 10.27 8.47
C GLN A 63 -34.06 11.12 7.55
N LYS A 64 -33.51 11.63 6.44
CA LYS A 64 -34.27 12.44 5.46
C LYS A 64 -35.33 11.64 4.69
N ILE A 65 -35.06 10.37 4.41
CA ILE A 65 -35.99 9.48 3.68
C ILE A 65 -36.89 8.66 4.62
N GLY A 66 -36.84 8.94 5.92
CA GLY A 66 -37.69 8.29 6.92
C GLY A 66 -37.29 6.85 7.26
N VAL A 67 -36.09 6.41 6.90
CA VAL A 67 -35.57 5.08 7.23
C VAL A 67 -34.79 5.15 8.54
N LYS A 68 -35.03 4.20 9.44
CA LYS A 68 -34.27 4.04 10.68
C LYS A 68 -33.51 2.72 10.66
N ALA A 69 -32.22 2.76 10.98
CA ALA A 69 -31.46 1.58 11.31
C ALA A 69 -31.54 1.36 12.82
N ASP A 70 -31.85 0.14 13.23
CA ASP A 70 -31.76 -0.30 14.62
C ASP A 70 -31.00 -1.63 14.67
N ALA A 71 -29.86 -1.62 15.36
CA ALA A 71 -28.94 -2.75 15.39
C ALA A 71 -29.09 -3.53 16.70
N ILE A 72 -29.65 -4.75 16.62
CA ILE A 72 -29.66 -5.69 17.74
C ILE A 72 -28.30 -6.41 17.76
N LYS A 73 -27.47 -6.09 18.75
CA LYS A 73 -26.07 -6.52 18.81
C LYS A 73 -25.69 -7.15 20.13
N SER A 74 -24.80 -8.14 20.07
CA SER A 74 -24.29 -8.86 21.26
C SER A 74 -23.27 -8.06 22.09
N GLY A 75 -22.83 -6.89 21.60
CA GLY A 75 -21.94 -6.00 22.33
C GLY A 75 -21.83 -4.62 21.69
N LYS A 76 -21.47 -3.60 22.49
CA LYS A 76 -21.48 -2.18 22.08
C LYS A 76 -20.71 -1.91 20.78
N MET A 77 -19.55 -2.56 20.60
CA MET A 77 -18.62 -2.29 19.49
C MET A 77 -18.82 -3.23 18.26
N LYS A 78 -19.86 -4.07 18.25
CA LYS A 78 -20.00 -5.12 17.21
C LYS A 78 -20.33 -4.59 15.82
N ASP A 79 -20.86 -3.38 15.75
CA ASP A 79 -21.21 -2.62 14.56
C ASP A 79 -20.31 -1.38 14.39
N MET A 80 -19.16 -1.33 15.07
CA MET A 80 -18.21 -0.24 14.92
C MET A 80 -17.83 -0.04 13.45
N GLY A 81 -17.94 1.20 12.96
CA GLY A 81 -17.70 1.53 11.56
C GLY A 81 -18.86 1.16 10.62
N SER A 82 -20.03 0.85 11.17
CA SER A 82 -21.27 0.72 10.40
C SER A 82 -21.57 2.01 9.64
N PRO A 83 -21.98 1.93 8.37
CA PRO A 83 -22.36 3.12 7.62
C PRO A 83 -23.77 3.61 7.94
N LEU A 84 -24.47 2.94 8.86
CA LEU A 84 -25.87 3.23 9.20
C LEU A 84 -26.01 4.23 10.37
N HIS A 85 -24.91 4.52 11.07
CA HIS A 85 -24.84 5.54 12.11
C HIS A 85 -23.51 6.28 12.02
N ASP A 86 -23.46 7.48 12.57
CA ASP A 86 -22.24 8.24 12.70
C ASP A 86 -21.23 7.55 13.62
N LEU A 87 -19.95 7.67 13.28
CA LEU A 87 -18.87 7.07 14.04
C LEU A 87 -18.76 7.71 15.43
N GLN A 88 -18.99 6.91 16.46
CA GLN A 88 -18.98 7.37 17.85
C GLN A 88 -17.56 7.68 18.34
N THR A 89 -17.42 8.47 19.40
CA THR A 89 -16.12 8.91 19.92
C THR A 89 -15.26 7.71 20.37
N GLU A 90 -15.83 6.74 21.07
CA GLU A 90 -15.10 5.57 21.56
C GLU A 90 -14.71 4.61 20.43
N GLU A 91 -15.56 4.48 19.42
CA GLU A 91 -15.27 3.74 18.19
C GLU A 91 -14.11 4.38 17.43
N ARG A 92 -14.15 5.70 17.25
CA ARG A 92 -13.08 6.48 16.64
C ARG A 92 -11.76 6.29 17.38
N GLN A 93 -11.76 6.35 18.71
CA GLN A 93 -10.54 6.15 19.49
C GLN A 93 -9.96 4.75 19.29
N LEU A 94 -10.80 3.72 19.26
CA LEU A 94 -10.36 2.34 19.05
C LEU A 94 -9.75 2.16 17.64
N LEU A 95 -10.43 2.66 16.60
CA LEU A 95 -9.93 2.61 15.23
C LEU A 95 -8.64 3.43 15.07
N GLN A 96 -8.52 4.58 15.74
CA GLN A 96 -7.31 5.40 15.72
C GLN A 96 -6.13 4.65 16.35
N ASN A 97 -6.33 3.93 17.44
CA ASN A 97 -5.28 3.13 18.07
C ASN A 97 -4.76 2.03 17.13
N ILE A 98 -5.66 1.38 16.38
CA ILE A 98 -5.29 0.37 15.38
C ILE A 98 -4.46 1.01 14.26
N ILE A 99 -4.92 2.15 13.72
CA ILE A 99 -4.21 2.87 12.66
C ILE A 99 -2.84 3.36 13.13
N ASN A 100 -2.72 3.86 14.37
CA ASN A 100 -1.43 4.24 14.94
C ASN A 100 -0.47 3.05 15.01
N GLN A 101 -0.96 1.87 15.39
CA GLN A 101 -0.13 0.66 15.40
C GLN A 101 0.36 0.26 14.00
N TYR A 102 -0.51 0.35 13.00
CA TYR A 102 -0.11 0.07 11.61
C TYR A 102 0.87 1.10 11.06
N TYR A 103 0.71 2.37 11.41
CA TYR A 103 1.65 3.42 11.08
C TYR A 103 3.03 3.14 11.69
N GLU A 104 3.11 2.79 12.97
CA GLU A 104 4.37 2.43 13.63
C GLU A 104 5.06 1.22 12.97
N ASN A 105 4.28 0.21 12.57
CA ASN A 105 4.82 -0.92 11.82
C ASN A 105 5.38 -0.51 10.45
N PHE A 106 4.74 0.44 9.78
CA PHE A 106 5.26 0.98 8.51
C PHE A 106 6.58 1.73 8.76
N LEU A 107 6.65 2.61 9.76
CA LEU A 107 7.89 3.29 10.12
C LEU A 107 9.03 2.30 10.39
N ALA A 108 8.75 1.23 11.14
CA ALA A 108 9.74 0.19 11.43
C ALA A 108 10.27 -0.50 10.16
N VAL A 109 9.40 -0.78 9.18
CA VAL A 109 9.81 -1.34 7.89
C VAL A 109 10.67 -0.38 7.09
N VAL A 110 10.30 0.90 7.04
CA VAL A 110 11.11 1.90 6.33
C VAL A 110 12.48 2.06 6.98
N LEU A 111 12.56 2.13 8.31
CA LEU A 111 13.85 2.22 9.02
C LEU A 111 14.72 0.97 8.82
N ALA A 112 14.11 -0.22 8.76
CA ALA A 112 14.84 -1.45 8.47
C ALA A 112 15.39 -1.48 7.04
N GLY A 113 14.62 -0.99 6.06
CA GLY A 113 15.01 -0.96 4.65
C GLY A 113 15.94 0.21 4.27
N ARG A 114 15.82 1.36 4.95
CA ARG A 114 16.56 2.59 4.66
C ARG A 114 17.55 2.88 5.79
N LYS A 115 18.67 2.15 5.82
CA LYS A 115 19.71 2.25 6.87
C LYS A 115 20.30 3.66 7.07
N ASN A 116 20.13 4.53 6.07
CA ASN A 116 20.66 5.89 6.04
C ASN A 116 19.70 6.88 6.72
N LEU A 117 18.48 6.45 7.03
CA LEU A 117 17.44 7.23 7.68
C LEU A 117 17.32 6.78 9.14
N ASP A 118 17.40 7.76 10.04
CA ASP A 118 17.00 7.61 11.42
C ASP A 118 15.52 8.02 11.58
N ARG A 119 14.95 7.71 12.75
CA ARG A 119 13.54 7.98 13.03
C ARG A 119 13.24 9.49 13.00
N GLU A 120 14.16 10.32 13.46
CA GLU A 120 13.97 11.78 13.51
C GLU A 120 13.86 12.39 12.10
N LYS A 121 14.64 11.88 11.14
CA LYS A 121 14.54 12.28 9.73
C LYS A 121 13.35 11.66 9.02
N LEU A 122 12.95 10.44 9.40
CA LEU A 122 11.83 9.75 8.76
C LEU A 122 10.48 10.38 9.12
N LEU A 123 10.26 10.81 10.37
CA LEU A 123 8.96 11.30 10.82
C LEU A 123 8.41 12.46 9.97
N PRO A 124 9.20 13.51 9.63
CA PRO A 124 8.75 14.57 8.71
C PRO A 124 8.44 14.09 7.29
N LEU A 125 9.01 12.94 6.89
CA LEU A 125 8.80 12.34 5.57
C LEU A 125 7.59 11.40 5.53
N ALA A 126 7.07 11.02 6.69
CA ALA A 126 6.07 9.97 6.88
C ALA A 126 4.71 10.50 7.34
N ASP A 127 4.31 11.68 6.84
CA ASP A 127 3.00 12.28 7.12
C ASP A 127 1.91 11.90 6.10
N GLY A 128 2.17 10.89 5.26
CA GLY A 128 1.26 10.41 4.22
C GLY A 128 1.38 11.12 2.87
N ARG A 129 2.23 12.14 2.72
CA ARG A 129 2.44 12.82 1.43
C ARG A 129 3.14 11.93 0.40
N VAL A 130 2.97 12.26 -0.88
CA VAL A 130 3.68 11.64 -2.00
C VAL A 130 4.95 12.43 -2.36
N TYR A 131 5.87 11.76 -3.03
CA TYR A 131 7.11 12.33 -3.56
C TYR A 131 7.29 11.94 -5.02
N THR A 132 7.87 12.84 -5.82
CA THR A 132 8.45 12.45 -7.11
C THR A 132 9.71 11.62 -6.91
N GLY A 133 10.16 10.88 -7.92
CA GLY A 133 11.41 10.11 -7.84
C GLY A 133 12.60 10.98 -7.42
N GLY A 134 12.70 12.20 -7.96
CA GLY A 134 13.75 13.16 -7.59
C GLY A 134 13.71 13.55 -6.11
N GLN A 135 12.54 13.95 -5.62
CA GLN A 135 12.36 14.30 -4.20
C GLN A 135 12.63 13.11 -3.28
N ALA A 136 12.22 11.91 -3.69
CA ALA A 136 12.46 10.68 -2.94
C ALA A 136 13.96 10.34 -2.85
N LEU A 137 14.72 10.60 -3.92
CA LEU A 137 16.18 10.42 -3.91
C LEU A 137 16.84 11.40 -2.94
N GLU A 138 16.48 12.68 -3.03
CA GLU A 138 16.99 13.73 -2.13
C GLU A 138 16.66 13.45 -0.66
N ALA A 139 15.46 12.94 -0.39
CA ALA A 139 15.00 12.56 0.94
C ALA A 139 15.58 11.22 1.43
N GLY A 140 16.37 10.51 0.61
CA GLY A 140 16.95 9.20 0.96
C GLY A 140 15.96 8.04 1.02
N LEU A 141 14.76 8.21 0.45
CA LEU A 141 13.73 7.17 0.35
C LEU A 141 14.03 6.15 -0.76
N ILE A 142 14.79 6.54 -1.78
CA ILE A 142 15.30 5.64 -2.82
C ILE A 142 16.82 5.80 -2.98
N ASP A 143 17.45 4.90 -3.73
CA ASP A 143 18.91 4.89 -3.91
C ASP A 143 19.34 5.49 -5.24
N ARG A 144 18.55 5.33 -6.29
CA ARG A 144 18.90 5.76 -7.65
C ARG A 144 17.69 6.22 -8.46
N LEU A 145 17.96 7.14 -9.38
CA LEU A 145 17.09 7.39 -10.51
C LEU A 145 17.56 6.60 -11.72
N GLY A 146 16.64 6.11 -12.54
CA GLY A 146 16.98 5.43 -13.78
C GLY A 146 15.80 4.82 -14.52
N TYR A 147 16.10 4.24 -15.67
CA TYR A 147 15.18 3.57 -16.56
C TYR A 147 15.41 2.05 -16.54
N PRO A 148 14.59 1.23 -17.24
CA PRO A 148 14.67 -0.22 -17.11
C PRO A 148 16.05 -0.79 -17.45
N THR A 149 16.77 -0.20 -18.42
CA THR A 149 18.14 -0.58 -18.78
C THR A 149 19.13 -0.33 -17.63
N ASP A 150 18.96 0.77 -16.90
CA ASP A 150 19.80 1.11 -15.74
C ASP A 150 19.52 0.18 -14.57
N ALA A 151 18.25 -0.18 -14.37
CA ALA A 151 17.85 -1.15 -13.35
C ALA A 151 18.47 -2.52 -13.60
N ILE A 152 18.43 -3.01 -14.86
CA ILE A 152 19.07 -4.28 -15.24
C ILE A 152 20.59 -4.21 -15.04
N ALA A 153 21.22 -3.11 -15.46
CA ALA A 153 22.66 -2.91 -15.27
C ALA A 153 23.03 -2.91 -13.78
N TRP A 154 22.25 -2.23 -12.93
CA TRP A 154 22.49 -2.19 -11.50
C TRP A 154 22.25 -3.55 -10.84
N ALA A 155 21.19 -4.27 -11.20
CA ALA A 155 20.95 -5.63 -10.71
C ALA A 155 22.10 -6.59 -11.05
N LYS A 156 22.68 -6.50 -12.26
CA LYS A 156 23.87 -7.28 -12.64
C LYS A 156 25.08 -6.91 -11.78
N GLN A 157 25.29 -5.63 -11.48
CA GLN A 157 26.37 -5.18 -10.60
C GLN A 157 26.18 -5.73 -9.18
N MET A 158 24.98 -5.63 -8.62
CA MET A 158 24.65 -6.16 -7.28
C MET A 158 24.88 -7.67 -7.19
N ALA A 159 24.63 -8.40 -8.28
CA ALA A 159 24.83 -9.86 -8.36
C ALA A 159 26.23 -10.28 -8.82
N HIS A 160 27.14 -9.34 -9.09
CA HIS A 160 28.48 -9.59 -9.63
C HIS A 160 28.47 -10.41 -10.96
N LEU A 161 27.52 -10.12 -11.85
CA LEU A 161 27.32 -10.86 -13.11
C LEU A 161 27.83 -10.09 -14.34
N GLY A 162 28.69 -10.72 -15.14
CA GLY A 162 29.13 -10.18 -16.43
C GLY A 162 28.07 -10.27 -17.54
N LYS A 163 27.47 -11.45 -17.73
CA LYS A 163 26.37 -11.70 -18.67
C LYS A 163 25.20 -12.33 -17.94
N ALA A 164 23.99 -11.94 -18.30
CA ALA A 164 22.76 -12.48 -17.74
C ALA A 164 21.69 -12.55 -18.84
N LYS A 165 20.84 -13.57 -18.77
CA LYS A 165 19.63 -13.67 -19.59
C LYS A 165 18.47 -13.13 -18.76
N ILE A 166 17.69 -12.22 -19.35
CA ILE A 166 16.49 -11.68 -18.70
C ILE A 166 15.37 -12.70 -18.89
N VAL A 167 14.71 -13.06 -17.80
CA VAL A 167 13.55 -13.95 -17.79
C VAL A 167 12.41 -13.20 -17.11
N THR A 168 11.31 -13.03 -17.83
CA THR A 168 10.09 -12.41 -17.30
C THR A 168 9.10 -13.50 -16.96
N TYR A 169 8.57 -13.44 -15.73
CA TYR A 169 7.49 -14.32 -15.30
C TYR A 169 6.15 -13.61 -15.49
N HIS A 170 5.18 -14.34 -16.07
CA HIS A 170 3.80 -13.88 -16.18
C HIS A 170 2.95 -14.74 -15.25
N ARG A 171 2.05 -14.10 -14.49
CA ARG A 171 1.05 -14.84 -13.72
C ARG A 171 -0.05 -15.31 -14.66
N PRO A 172 -0.35 -16.61 -14.73
CA PRO A 172 -1.49 -17.07 -15.52
C PRO A 172 -2.80 -16.54 -14.89
N TYR A 173 -3.83 -16.40 -15.72
CA TYR A 173 -5.15 -16.02 -15.26
C TYR A 173 -5.64 -17.01 -14.18
N GLY A 174 -6.18 -16.50 -13.07
CA GLY A 174 -6.63 -17.32 -11.95
C GLY A 174 -5.52 -17.81 -10.99
N TYR A 175 -4.29 -17.31 -11.11
CA TYR A 175 -3.20 -17.67 -10.19
C TYR A 175 -3.53 -17.31 -8.74
N LYS A 176 -3.55 -18.33 -7.87
CA LYS A 176 -3.72 -18.19 -6.42
C LYS A 176 -2.36 -18.37 -5.74
N PRO A 177 -1.69 -17.31 -5.28
CA PRO A 177 -0.36 -17.40 -4.67
C PRO A 177 -0.32 -18.22 -3.38
N ASN A 178 -1.47 -18.39 -2.71
CA ASN A 178 -1.61 -19.27 -1.55
C ASN A 178 -3.08 -19.69 -1.38
N PHE A 179 -3.30 -20.58 -0.42
CA PHE A 179 -4.61 -21.16 -0.07
C PHE A 179 -5.62 -20.15 0.47
N TYR A 180 -5.21 -18.92 0.80
CA TYR A 180 -6.11 -17.83 1.20
C TYR A 180 -6.45 -16.86 0.07
N ALA A 181 -5.74 -16.92 -1.07
CA ALA A 181 -6.00 -16.02 -2.18
C ALA A 181 -7.28 -16.44 -2.92
N SER A 182 -8.32 -15.60 -2.85
CA SER A 182 -9.38 -15.65 -3.87
C SER A 182 -8.84 -15.02 -5.15
N ALA A 183 -8.99 -15.70 -6.28
CA ALA A 183 -8.81 -15.05 -7.56
C ALA A 183 -9.97 -14.06 -7.68
N GLY A 184 -9.67 -12.76 -7.63
CA GLY A 184 -10.69 -11.74 -7.76
C GLY A 184 -11.43 -11.92 -9.09
N GLU A 185 -12.71 -12.28 -9.01
CA GLU A 185 -13.63 -11.93 -10.09
C GLU A 185 -13.64 -10.40 -10.20
N ASN A 186 -13.53 -9.91 -11.44
CA ASN A 186 -13.45 -8.50 -11.79
C ASN A 186 -14.36 -7.60 -10.94
N LEU A 187 -13.76 -6.67 -10.20
CA LEU A 187 -14.46 -5.48 -9.72
C LEU A 187 -13.59 -4.26 -10.00
N ASN A 188 -13.92 -3.60 -11.12
CA ASN A 188 -13.51 -2.26 -11.45
C ASN A 188 -13.92 -1.28 -10.32
N PRO A 189 -13.00 -0.42 -9.88
CA PRO A 189 -13.36 0.98 -9.73
C PRO A 189 -12.22 1.89 -10.21
N GLN A 190 -12.39 2.45 -11.39
CA GLN A 190 -11.73 3.69 -11.78
C GLN A 190 -12.05 4.78 -10.74
N SER A 191 -11.03 5.49 -10.24
CA SER A 191 -11.25 6.83 -9.69
C SER A 191 -9.96 7.66 -9.59
N LEU A 192 -9.80 8.61 -10.52
CA LEU A 192 -9.20 9.93 -10.26
C LEU A 192 -10.33 10.99 -10.07
N ILE A 193 -11.43 10.54 -9.46
CA ILE A 193 -12.79 11.13 -9.37
C ILE A 193 -13.61 10.88 -10.65
N ASN A 194 -14.54 9.92 -10.58
CA ASN A 194 -15.76 9.94 -11.38
C ASN A 194 -16.93 9.49 -10.48
N ILE A 195 -17.83 10.41 -10.14
CA ILE A 195 -19.02 10.13 -9.33
C ILE A 195 -20.13 9.71 -10.28
N GLU A 196 -20.44 8.42 -10.33
CA GLU A 196 -21.79 7.93 -10.66
C GLU A 196 -22.12 6.68 -9.81
N LEU A 197 -22.78 6.92 -8.67
CA LEU A 197 -23.63 5.92 -7.99
C LEU A 197 -24.99 5.93 -8.71
N PRO A 198 -25.79 4.83 -8.82
CA PRO A 198 -25.89 3.74 -7.86
C PRO A 198 -26.24 2.33 -8.44
N ARG A 199 -26.16 1.30 -7.60
CA ARG A 199 -27.37 0.46 -7.39
C ARG A 199 -27.48 0.17 -5.89
N TRP A 200 -27.62 1.26 -5.14
CA TRP A 200 -28.08 1.40 -3.76
C TRP A 200 -27.34 0.65 -2.62
N LEU A 201 -26.25 -0.10 -2.84
CA LEU A 201 -25.72 -0.92 -1.72
C LEU A 201 -24.26 -1.42 -1.79
N ARG A 202 -23.26 -0.65 -2.24
CA ARG A 202 -21.86 -1.04 -1.95
C ARG A 202 -21.49 -0.68 -0.50
N CYS A 203 -22.09 -1.42 0.44
CA CYS A 203 -21.67 -1.53 1.84
C CYS A 203 -20.60 -2.62 1.94
N GLU A 204 -19.35 -2.29 1.63
CA GLU A 204 -18.23 -3.02 2.21
C GLU A 204 -17.76 -2.17 3.39
N GLY A 205 -17.72 -2.76 4.59
CA GLY A 205 -17.37 -2.06 5.83
C GLY A 205 -15.96 -1.46 5.82
N ALA A 206 -15.52 -0.96 6.97
CA ALA A 206 -14.19 -0.36 7.13
C ALA A 206 -13.07 -1.29 6.62
N GLN A 207 -12.37 -0.88 5.55
CA GLN A 207 -11.26 -1.63 4.94
C GLN A 207 -9.92 -0.93 5.18
N PHE A 208 -8.91 -1.69 5.60
CA PHE A 208 -7.53 -1.22 5.64
C PHE A 208 -6.93 -1.27 4.23
N LEU A 209 -6.66 -0.11 3.65
CA LEU A 209 -6.14 0.01 2.28
C LEU A 209 -4.61 0.20 2.31
N TYR A 210 -3.89 -0.70 1.64
CA TYR A 210 -2.48 -0.53 1.26
C TYR A 210 -2.46 -0.23 -0.23
N LEU A 211 -2.24 1.03 -0.62
CA LEU A 211 -2.43 1.45 -2.01
C LEU A 211 -1.20 1.08 -2.86
N TRP A 212 -1.31 0.13 -3.80
CA TRP A 212 -0.47 0.02 -5.01
C TRP A 212 -1.09 -0.93 -6.04
N GLN A 213 -1.34 -0.46 -7.27
CA GLN A 213 -1.70 -1.29 -8.43
C GLN A 213 -1.02 -0.76 -9.70
N PRO A 214 -0.28 -1.60 -10.47
CA PRO A 214 0.26 -1.25 -11.77
C PRO A 214 -0.77 -1.55 -12.88
N GLU A 215 -0.91 -0.64 -13.85
CA GLU A 215 -1.79 -0.80 -15.02
C GLU A 215 -1.13 -1.66 -16.12
N THR A 216 -1.92 -2.44 -16.84
CA THR A 216 -1.58 -2.99 -18.16
C THR A 216 -2.81 -2.92 -19.06
N ASN A 217 -2.62 -2.38 -20.26
CA ASN A 217 -3.60 -2.35 -21.38
C ASN A 217 -4.22 -3.72 -21.66
#